data_AF-A0A940T2Q4-F1
#
_entry.id   AF-A0A940T2Q4-F1
#
_cell.length_a   1.000
_cell.length_b   1.000
_cell.length_c   1.000
_cell.angle_alpha   90.00
_cell.angle_beta   90.00
_cell.angle_gamma   90.00
#
_symmetry.space_group_name_H-M   'P 1'
#
loop_
_entity.id
_entity.type
_entity.pdbx_description
1 polymer ?
#
loop_
_entity_poly.entity_id
_entity_poly.type
_entity_poly.pdbx_seq_one_letter_code
_entity_poly.pdbx_strand_id
1 'polypeptide(L)'
;MRTINVYKVVLGVAGLFLLAGCSTAGASAAGDAAPASTEGSTQYPFTTTSCDMEVVVESAPQRIVTLEQTATETLFALGLADRMVGTAYLTDPILEEFEQEYASIPVLADLYPAQEVVLEARPDFIYTFGPGSLSADSGGTRESYQSLGVPTYLQAHACGVEGEAVSFDGYHDEVLELGKIFDVQEASETFVAGQRTRVEEAVAEPIPHAEDISFAWWYAVTDTPYLGTEISDAGNVADLLGVTNAFDDGGPGAGHRHRGRYSPTATPMCSCSQISAAAERAIRQLQRSSF
;
A
#
# COMPACT_ATOMS: atom_id res chain seq x y z
N MET A 1 29.51 -83.19 -11.16
CA MET A 1 28.98 -82.19 -12.12
C MET A 1 30.18 -81.42 -12.67
N ARG A 2 30.49 -81.26 -13.97
CA ARG A 2 29.69 -81.22 -15.22
C ARG A 2 28.58 -80.16 -15.21
N THR A 3 28.52 -79.17 -16.10
CA THR A 3 29.51 -78.61 -17.07
C THR A 3 29.00 -77.24 -17.53
N ILE A 4 29.87 -76.35 -18.06
CA ILE A 4 29.44 -75.10 -18.72
C ILE A 4 28.61 -75.43 -19.97
N ASN A 5 27.60 -74.62 -20.29
CA ASN A 5 26.88 -74.70 -21.56
C ASN A 5 26.61 -73.29 -22.14
N VAL A 6 27.20 -73.02 -23.30
CA VAL A 6 26.97 -71.84 -24.17
C VAL A 6 26.11 -72.31 -25.33
N TYR A 7 25.22 -71.47 -25.91
CA TYR A 7 24.95 -71.50 -27.37
C TYR A 7 24.00 -70.40 -27.90
N LYS A 8 24.40 -69.78 -29.04
CA LYS A 8 23.60 -69.24 -30.19
C LYS A 8 22.53 -68.18 -29.89
N VAL A 9 22.45 -67.01 -30.54
CA VAL A 9 22.95 -66.47 -31.83
C VAL A 9 22.31 -67.06 -33.09
N VAL A 10 21.22 -66.41 -33.55
CA VAL A 10 20.66 -66.30 -34.92
C VAL A 10 19.93 -64.92 -34.95
N LEU A 11 20.06 -63.94 -35.86
CA LEU A 11 20.67 -63.74 -37.19
C LEU A 11 19.66 -63.73 -38.37
N GLY A 12 19.31 -62.52 -38.84
CA GLY A 12 18.32 -62.22 -39.90
C GLY A 12 17.22 -61.26 -39.36
N VAL A 13 16.64 -60.32 -40.11
CA VAL A 13 16.65 -60.04 -41.57
C VAL A 13 16.88 -58.53 -41.81
N ALA A 14 17.40 -58.15 -42.98
CA ALA A 14 17.68 -56.75 -43.34
C ALA A 14 16.47 -56.01 -43.94
N GLY A 15 16.39 -54.70 -43.72
CA GLY A 15 15.50 -53.77 -44.43
C GLY A 15 16.29 -52.56 -44.91
N LEU A 16 16.41 -52.38 -46.23
CA LEU A 16 17.25 -51.36 -46.85
C LEU A 16 16.37 -50.24 -47.44
N PHE A 17 16.58 -49.00 -46.96
CA PHE A 17 16.10 -47.78 -47.63
C PHE A 17 17.27 -46.80 -47.75
N LEU A 18 17.31 -46.07 -48.87
CA LEU A 18 18.46 -45.25 -49.31
C LEU A 18 17.96 -44.02 -50.08
N LEU A 19 18.78 -42.96 -50.07
CA LEU A 19 18.63 -41.69 -50.83
C LEU A 19 17.47 -40.80 -50.34
N ALA A 20 17.46 -39.46 -50.47
CA ALA A 20 18.48 -38.40 -50.63
C ALA A 20 17.72 -37.04 -50.47
N GLY A 21 18.30 -35.85 -50.25
CA GLY A 21 19.69 -35.40 -50.10
C GLY A 21 19.76 -33.84 -50.06
N CYS A 22 20.98 -33.27 -49.99
CA CYS A 22 21.32 -31.82 -49.94
C CYS A 22 20.80 -31.03 -48.70
N SER A 23 21.56 -30.18 -47.99
CA SER A 23 22.81 -29.40 -48.19
C SER A 23 22.64 -28.02 -48.81
N THR A 24 22.77 -26.94 -48.02
CA THR A 24 23.93 -26.02 -48.00
C THR A 24 23.72 -24.86 -47.02
N ALA A 25 24.81 -24.14 -46.68
CA ALA A 25 24.87 -22.81 -46.04
C ALA A 25 24.15 -22.61 -44.67
N GLY A 26 24.90 -22.15 -43.67
CA GLY A 26 24.34 -21.72 -42.38
C GLY A 26 24.41 -20.20 -42.19
N ALA A 27 23.58 -19.70 -41.29
CA ALA A 27 23.77 -18.42 -40.62
C ALA A 27 23.53 -18.64 -39.12
N SER A 28 24.53 -18.39 -38.27
CA SER A 28 24.34 -18.38 -36.83
C SER A 28 23.72 -17.05 -36.43
N ALA A 29 22.39 -16.96 -36.57
CA ALA A 29 21.63 -15.89 -35.99
C ALA A 29 21.48 -16.17 -34.48
N ALA A 30 22.34 -15.54 -33.68
CA ALA A 30 22.04 -15.31 -32.28
C ALA A 30 20.87 -14.31 -32.22
N GLY A 31 19.65 -14.83 -32.40
CA GLY A 31 18.43 -14.09 -32.13
C GLY A 31 18.35 -13.89 -30.62
N ASP A 32 18.56 -12.66 -30.19
CA ASP A 32 18.46 -12.29 -28.78
C ASP A 32 17.05 -12.60 -28.30
N ALA A 33 16.95 -13.59 -27.40
CA ALA A 33 15.67 -14.04 -26.86
C ALA A 33 15.27 -13.05 -25.78
N ALA A 34 14.66 -11.94 -26.20
CA ALA A 34 14.05 -10.96 -25.31
C ALA A 34 13.24 -11.72 -24.24
N PRO A 35 13.45 -11.44 -22.94
CA PRO A 35 12.80 -12.19 -21.88
C PRO A 35 11.29 -12.09 -22.07
N ALA A 36 10.60 -13.23 -22.01
CA ALA A 36 9.15 -13.25 -22.12
C ALA A 36 8.57 -12.48 -20.94
N SER A 37 8.06 -11.28 -21.19
CA SER A 37 7.31 -10.49 -20.21
C SER A 37 6.19 -11.38 -19.67
N THR A 38 6.28 -11.73 -18.39
CA THR A 38 5.25 -12.52 -17.75
C THR A 38 4.10 -11.57 -17.47
N GLU A 39 2.95 -11.81 -18.11
CA GLU A 39 1.74 -11.00 -17.91
C GLU A 39 1.42 -10.94 -16.40
N GLY A 40 1.44 -9.73 -15.83
CA GLY A 40 1.35 -9.48 -14.39
C GLY A 40 2.59 -8.81 -13.76
N SER A 41 3.80 -9.02 -14.30
CA SER A 41 5.04 -8.48 -13.70
C SER A 41 5.38 -7.03 -14.09
N THR A 42 5.77 -6.21 -13.11
CA THR A 42 6.25 -4.83 -13.32
C THR A 42 7.56 -4.85 -14.11
N GLN A 43 7.65 -3.93 -15.08
CA GLN A 43 8.88 -3.68 -15.82
C GLN A 43 9.65 -2.54 -15.16
N TYR A 44 10.94 -2.75 -14.91
CA TYR A 44 11.83 -1.81 -14.22
C TYR A 44 12.88 -1.22 -15.17
N PRO A 45 13.36 0.03 -14.96
CA PRO A 45 12.96 0.95 -13.90
C PRO A 45 11.51 1.42 -14.03
N PHE A 46 10.79 1.46 -12.91
CA PHE A 46 9.42 1.93 -12.83
C PHE A 46 9.42 3.34 -12.23
N THR A 47 8.69 4.26 -12.86
CA THR A 47 8.62 5.67 -12.47
C THR A 47 7.19 6.06 -12.16
N THR A 48 6.98 6.69 -11.00
CA THR A 48 5.72 7.37 -10.64
C THR A 48 6.01 8.72 -9.98
N THR A 49 5.00 9.42 -9.47
CA THR A 49 5.10 10.67 -8.71
C THR A 49 4.36 10.54 -7.39
N SER A 50 5.03 10.87 -6.28
CA SER A 50 4.41 10.96 -4.95
C SER A 50 4.70 12.35 -4.40
N CYS A 51 3.64 13.10 -4.06
CA CYS A 51 3.67 14.49 -3.59
C CYS A 51 4.69 15.38 -4.35
N ASP A 52 4.38 15.68 -5.61
CA ASP A 52 5.18 16.51 -6.54
C ASP A 52 6.65 16.09 -6.80
N MET A 53 7.07 14.92 -6.33
CA MET A 53 8.42 14.37 -6.54
C MET A 53 8.37 13.07 -7.33
N GLU A 54 9.22 12.98 -8.36
CA GLU A 54 9.43 11.76 -9.15
C GLU A 54 10.06 10.67 -8.29
N VAL A 55 9.42 9.49 -8.28
CA VAL A 55 9.87 8.28 -7.59
C VAL A 55 10.26 7.26 -8.67
N VAL A 56 11.56 7.01 -8.81
CA VAL A 56 12.11 5.98 -9.70
C VAL A 56 12.59 4.81 -8.85
N VAL A 57 12.12 3.60 -9.15
CA VAL A 57 12.63 2.35 -8.57
C VAL A 57 13.28 1.49 -9.65
N GLU A 58 14.55 1.11 -9.44
CA GLU A 58 15.35 0.32 -10.40
C GLU A 58 15.01 -1.18 -10.38
N SER A 59 14.33 -1.64 -9.31
CA SER A 59 13.82 -3.00 -9.13
C SER A 59 12.82 -3.01 -7.97
N ALA A 60 12.01 -4.06 -7.85
CA ALA A 60 11.08 -4.24 -6.73
C ALA A 60 11.83 -4.14 -5.38
N PRO A 61 11.52 -3.18 -4.48
CA PRO A 61 12.26 -3.00 -3.22
C PRO A 61 12.28 -4.24 -2.32
N GLN A 62 13.40 -4.44 -1.63
CA GLN A 62 13.70 -5.60 -0.77
C GLN A 62 14.19 -5.19 0.63
N ARG A 63 14.34 -3.89 0.91
CA ARG A 63 14.81 -3.32 2.17
C ARG A 63 14.02 -2.05 2.49
N ILE A 64 12.76 -2.23 2.90
CA ILE A 64 11.82 -1.15 3.11
C ILE A 64 11.92 -0.63 4.55
N VAL A 65 11.98 0.69 4.74
CA VAL A 65 11.70 1.32 6.04
C VAL A 65 10.34 2.00 6.00
N THR A 66 9.57 1.82 7.07
CA THR A 66 8.32 2.54 7.32
C THR A 66 8.48 3.48 8.50
N LEU A 67 7.93 4.70 8.40
CA LEU A 67 8.13 5.74 9.41
C LEU A 67 6.86 6.15 10.19
N GLU A 68 5.71 5.52 9.90
CA GLU A 68 4.44 5.65 10.64
C GLU A 68 3.63 4.33 10.58
N GLN A 69 2.65 4.18 11.48
CA GLN A 69 1.77 2.98 11.56
C GLN A 69 1.00 2.69 10.28
N THR A 70 0.39 3.70 9.66
CA THR A 70 -0.44 3.52 8.44
C THR A 70 0.36 2.83 7.34
N ALA A 71 1.55 3.36 7.07
CA ALA A 71 2.50 2.81 6.11
C ALA A 71 3.02 1.41 6.51
N THR A 72 3.14 1.14 7.81
CA THR A 72 3.53 -0.18 8.34
C THR A 72 2.45 -1.23 8.03
N GLU A 73 1.20 -0.95 8.38
CA GLU A 73 0.07 -1.89 8.25
C GLU A 73 -0.34 -2.10 6.78
N THR A 74 -0.25 -1.07 5.92
CA THR A 74 -0.46 -1.23 4.47
C THR A 74 0.53 -2.21 3.84
N LEU A 75 1.81 -2.21 4.26
CA LEU A 75 2.79 -3.18 3.75
C LEU A 75 2.56 -4.60 4.31
N PHE A 76 2.05 -4.74 5.53
CA PHE A 76 1.63 -6.04 6.06
C PHE A 76 0.42 -6.61 5.29
N ALA A 77 -0.58 -5.78 4.99
CA ALA A 77 -1.73 -6.16 4.18
C ALA A 77 -1.35 -6.58 2.74
N LEU A 78 -0.24 -6.05 2.21
CA LEU A 78 0.36 -6.45 0.92
C LEU A 78 1.33 -7.65 1.02
N GLY A 79 1.53 -8.24 2.21
CA GLY A 79 2.43 -9.38 2.41
C GLY A 79 3.92 -9.06 2.31
N LEU A 80 4.32 -7.80 2.55
CA LEU A 80 5.69 -7.31 2.34
C LEU A 80 6.57 -7.32 3.59
N ALA A 81 6.11 -7.89 4.71
CA ALA A 81 6.81 -7.94 6.00
C ALA A 81 8.26 -8.48 5.89
N ASP A 82 8.49 -9.55 5.13
CA ASP A 82 9.82 -10.15 4.89
C ASP A 82 10.83 -9.19 4.22
N ARG A 83 10.35 -8.10 3.60
CA ARG A 83 11.17 -7.07 2.95
C ARG A 83 11.41 -5.84 3.83
N MET A 84 10.79 -5.76 5.00
CA MET A 84 10.86 -4.61 5.90
C MET A 84 12.07 -4.73 6.84
N VAL A 85 12.87 -3.66 6.91
CA VAL A 85 14.14 -3.61 7.65
C VAL A 85 14.12 -2.59 8.79
N GLY A 86 13.02 -1.84 8.91
CA GLY A 86 12.74 -0.98 10.05
C GLY A 86 11.31 -0.43 10.02
N THR A 87 10.70 -0.32 11.21
CA THR A 87 9.46 0.45 11.45
C THR A 87 9.77 1.61 12.41
N ALA A 88 8.90 2.62 12.48
CA ALA A 88 8.93 3.63 13.52
C ALA A 88 7.52 4.22 13.73
N TYR A 89 7.33 4.87 14.89
CA TYR A 89 6.13 5.67 15.19
C TYR A 89 4.81 4.88 15.01
N LEU A 90 4.61 3.86 15.86
CA LEU A 90 3.25 3.39 16.15
C LEU A 90 2.46 4.50 16.86
N THR A 91 1.16 4.59 16.57
CA THR A 91 0.27 5.64 17.09
C THR A 91 -0.80 5.06 18.00
N ASP A 92 -1.24 3.84 17.70
CA ASP A 92 -2.07 2.94 18.49
C ASP A 92 -1.37 1.55 18.56
N PRO A 93 -1.93 0.54 19.26
CA PRO A 93 -1.47 -0.84 19.08
C PRO A 93 -1.58 -1.29 17.60
N ILE A 94 -0.64 -2.13 17.15
CA ILE A 94 -0.75 -2.79 15.84
C ILE A 94 -1.99 -3.70 15.80
N LEU A 95 -2.60 -3.89 14.63
CA LEU A 95 -3.70 -4.85 14.44
C LEU A 95 -3.34 -6.27 14.90
N GLU A 96 -4.32 -7.00 15.47
CA GLU A 96 -4.13 -8.34 16.05
C GLU A 96 -3.63 -9.36 15.00
N GLU A 97 -4.07 -9.23 13.75
CA GLU A 97 -3.59 -10.04 12.62
C GLU A 97 -2.12 -9.77 12.21
N PHE A 98 -1.48 -8.72 12.72
CA PHE A 98 -0.11 -8.31 12.36
C PHE A 98 0.89 -8.32 13.53
N GLU A 99 0.51 -8.80 14.73
CA GLU A 99 1.41 -8.85 15.89
C GLU A 99 2.69 -9.66 15.61
N GLN A 100 2.59 -10.75 14.83
CA GLN A 100 3.72 -11.64 14.54
C GLN A 100 4.71 -11.01 13.56
N GLU A 101 4.22 -10.40 12.49
CA GLU A 101 4.97 -9.67 11.48
C GLU A 101 5.70 -8.49 12.14
N TYR A 102 4.98 -7.66 12.90
CA TYR A 102 5.56 -6.51 13.60
C TYR A 102 6.65 -6.91 14.59
N ALA A 103 6.43 -7.97 15.39
CA ALA A 103 7.42 -8.47 16.35
C ALA A 103 8.70 -9.05 15.71
N SER A 104 8.72 -9.25 14.38
CA SER A 104 9.89 -9.75 13.64
C SER A 104 10.80 -8.62 13.09
N ILE A 105 10.30 -7.38 13.01
CA ILE A 105 10.97 -6.25 12.34
C ILE A 105 11.55 -5.28 13.38
N PRO A 106 12.76 -4.70 13.17
CA PRO A 106 13.33 -3.73 14.10
C PRO A 106 12.50 -2.43 14.18
N VAL A 107 12.13 -2.03 15.40
CA VAL A 107 11.62 -0.68 15.65
C VAL A 107 12.81 0.27 15.78
N LEU A 108 12.89 1.26 14.89
CA LEU A 108 14.02 2.20 14.82
C LEU A 108 13.92 3.32 15.87
N ALA A 109 12.69 3.76 16.19
CA ALA A 109 12.37 4.71 17.25
C ALA A 109 10.87 4.71 17.60
N ASP A 110 10.55 5.12 18.83
CA ASP A 110 9.18 5.29 19.33
C ASP A 110 8.39 6.40 18.59
N LEU A 111 9.12 7.35 17.99
CA LEU A 111 8.64 8.45 17.15
C LEU A 111 9.49 8.48 15.86
N TYR A 112 9.53 9.58 15.11
CA TYR A 112 10.45 9.69 13.97
C TYR A 112 11.93 9.54 14.43
N PRO A 113 12.70 8.60 13.86
CA PRO A 113 14.14 8.50 14.10
C PRO A 113 14.89 9.64 13.40
N ALA A 114 16.15 9.86 13.77
CA ALA A 114 17.06 10.71 12.98
C ALA A 114 17.47 10.03 11.67
N GLN A 115 17.84 10.82 10.65
CA GLN A 115 18.19 10.32 9.33
C GLN A 115 19.30 9.25 9.35
N GLU A 116 20.32 9.41 10.20
CA GLU A 116 21.44 8.46 10.30
C GLU A 116 20.98 7.07 10.78
N VAL A 117 19.96 6.98 11.62
CA VAL A 117 19.40 5.71 12.11
C VAL A 117 18.64 4.98 11.01
N VAL A 118 17.90 5.73 10.18
CA VAL A 118 17.24 5.18 8.99
C VAL A 118 18.29 4.68 7.98
N LEU A 119 19.35 5.45 7.75
CA LEU A 119 20.43 5.06 6.84
C LEU A 119 21.26 3.87 7.36
N GLU A 120 21.39 3.68 8.68
CA GLU A 120 22.03 2.48 9.27
C GLU A 120 21.26 1.19 8.96
N ALA A 121 19.92 1.25 8.90
CA ALA A 121 19.11 0.13 8.41
C ALA A 121 19.35 -0.19 6.92
N ARG A 122 20.00 0.70 6.16
CA ARG A 122 20.30 0.61 4.72
C ARG A 122 19.06 0.25 3.89
N PRO A 123 18.03 1.11 3.85
CA PRO A 123 16.88 0.91 3.00
C PRO A 123 17.22 1.01 1.51
N ASP A 124 16.43 0.33 0.69
CA ASP A 124 16.31 0.57 -0.76
C ASP A 124 14.99 1.27 -1.13
N PHE A 125 14.09 1.47 -0.17
CA PHE A 125 12.86 2.27 -0.30
C PHE A 125 12.39 2.75 1.08
N ILE A 126 11.75 3.93 1.14
CA ILE A 126 11.11 4.45 2.35
C ILE A 126 9.65 4.80 2.04
N TYR A 127 8.73 4.28 2.85
CA TYR A 127 7.29 4.53 2.75
C TYR A 127 6.76 5.14 4.05
N THR A 128 5.88 6.14 3.94
CA THR A 128 5.38 6.90 5.09
C THR A 128 4.08 7.63 4.74
N PHE A 129 3.30 7.99 5.76
CA PHE A 129 2.13 8.88 5.67
C PHE A 129 2.49 10.25 5.07
N GLY A 130 2.79 11.25 5.90
CA GLY A 130 2.97 12.63 5.47
C GLY A 130 4.40 13.18 5.53
N PRO A 131 4.61 14.44 5.09
CA PRO A 131 5.93 15.10 5.06
C PRO A 131 6.52 15.40 6.45
N GLY A 132 5.79 15.13 7.54
CA GLY A 132 6.31 15.28 8.91
C GLY A 132 7.42 14.30 9.27
N SER A 133 7.39 13.09 8.71
CA SER A 133 8.39 12.05 8.95
C SER A 133 9.70 12.31 8.19
N LEU A 134 9.61 12.81 6.96
CA LEU A 134 10.74 13.09 6.07
C LEU A 134 11.09 14.58 6.04
N SER A 135 11.30 15.12 7.25
CA SER A 135 11.74 16.50 7.51
C SER A 135 13.19 16.54 8.03
N ALA A 136 13.83 17.71 7.98
CA ALA A 136 15.21 17.90 8.47
C ALA A 136 15.36 17.75 10.00
N ASP A 137 14.26 17.91 10.75
CA ASP A 137 14.21 17.69 12.21
C ASP A 137 13.70 16.27 12.57
N SER A 138 13.42 15.43 11.54
CA SER A 138 12.84 14.09 11.63
C SER A 138 13.78 13.06 10.94
N GLY A 139 13.23 12.12 10.17
CA GLY A 139 13.97 11.10 9.43
C GLY A 139 14.80 11.59 8.25
N GLY A 140 14.96 12.91 8.04
CA GLY A 140 15.71 13.50 6.92
C GLY A 140 14.86 13.77 5.68
N THR A 141 15.28 14.71 4.83
CA THR A 141 14.45 15.19 3.71
C THR A 141 14.47 14.26 2.50
N ARG A 142 13.39 14.30 1.71
CA ARG A 142 13.23 13.47 0.50
C ARG A 142 14.35 13.70 -0.53
N GLU A 143 14.77 14.96 -0.70
CA GLU A 143 15.86 15.33 -1.61
C GLU A 143 17.19 14.74 -1.16
N SER A 144 17.41 14.65 0.16
CA SER A 144 18.60 14.00 0.71
C SER A 144 18.62 12.51 0.39
N TYR A 145 17.49 11.81 0.52
CA TYR A 145 17.38 10.39 0.15
C TYR A 145 17.50 10.17 -1.35
N GLN A 146 16.87 11.02 -2.17
CA GLN A 146 17.02 11.00 -3.63
C GLN A 146 18.49 11.17 -4.05
N SER A 147 19.24 12.07 -3.39
CA SER A 147 20.69 12.25 -3.63
C SER A 147 21.56 11.05 -3.23
N LEU A 148 21.03 10.16 -2.38
CA LEU A 148 21.66 8.91 -1.94
C LEU A 148 21.17 7.68 -2.73
N GLY A 149 20.23 7.86 -3.67
CA GLY A 149 19.64 6.76 -4.45
C GLY A 149 18.60 5.93 -3.69
N VAL A 150 18.00 6.48 -2.62
CA VAL A 150 16.90 5.85 -1.88
C VAL A 150 15.59 6.56 -2.27
N PRO A 151 14.66 5.90 -2.97
CA PRO A 151 13.36 6.50 -3.31
C PRO A 151 12.47 6.64 -2.07
N THR A 152 11.67 7.71 -2.02
CA THR A 152 10.76 8.01 -0.91
C THR A 152 9.33 8.19 -1.41
N TYR A 153 8.39 7.46 -0.83
CA TYR A 153 6.97 7.54 -1.16
C TYR A 153 6.18 8.00 0.07
N LEU A 154 5.46 9.11 -0.10
CA LEU A 154 4.47 9.63 0.83
C LEU A 154 3.08 9.20 0.35
N GLN A 155 2.18 8.91 1.29
CA GLN A 155 0.80 8.57 0.97
C GLN A 155 0.09 9.77 0.31
N ALA A 156 -0.70 9.52 -0.73
CA ALA A 156 -1.21 10.55 -1.63
C ALA A 156 -2.14 11.56 -0.91
N HIS A 157 -3.00 11.04 -0.04
CA HIS A 157 -3.91 11.82 0.81
C HIS A 157 -3.17 12.70 1.85
N ALA A 158 -1.88 12.44 2.10
CA ALA A 158 -1.03 13.22 3.01
C ALA A 158 -0.17 14.27 2.31
N CYS A 159 -0.26 14.41 0.97
CA CYS A 159 0.50 15.40 0.20
C CYS A 159 0.14 16.86 0.50
N GLY A 160 -1.02 17.13 1.12
CA GLY A 160 -1.42 18.48 1.54
C GLY A 160 -1.89 19.41 0.41
N VAL A 161 -2.42 18.85 -0.68
CA VAL A 161 -3.05 19.60 -1.79
C VAL A 161 -4.26 20.37 -1.24
N GLU A 162 -4.20 21.71 -1.21
CA GLU A 162 -5.28 22.52 -0.64
C GLU A 162 -6.58 22.40 -1.45
N GLY A 163 -7.59 21.73 -0.88
CA GLY A 163 -8.94 21.65 -1.41
C GLY A 163 -9.28 20.35 -2.16
N GLU A 164 -8.36 19.38 -2.21
CA GLU A 164 -8.67 18.02 -2.61
C GLU A 164 -9.17 17.22 -1.40
N ALA A 165 -10.23 16.45 -1.56
CA ALA A 165 -10.84 15.67 -0.48
C ALA A 165 -10.29 14.23 -0.45
N VAL A 166 -10.01 13.73 0.75
CA VAL A 166 -9.65 12.32 0.95
C VAL A 166 -10.81 11.41 0.49
N SER A 167 -10.51 10.33 -0.23
CA SER A 167 -11.53 9.41 -0.78
C SER A 167 -11.04 7.96 -0.74
N PHE A 168 -11.98 7.01 -0.63
CA PHE A 168 -11.65 5.58 -0.67
C PHE A 168 -11.02 5.15 -2.00
N ASP A 169 -11.43 5.71 -3.14
CA ASP A 169 -10.77 5.45 -4.42
C ASP A 169 -9.32 5.95 -4.46
N GLY A 170 -9.01 7.09 -3.83
CA GLY A 170 -7.63 7.56 -3.67
C GLY A 170 -6.75 6.61 -2.85
N TYR A 171 -7.28 6.06 -1.76
CA TYR A 171 -6.62 4.99 -0.99
C TYR A 171 -6.42 3.72 -1.82
N HIS A 172 -7.43 3.31 -2.61
CA HIS A 172 -7.33 2.14 -3.47
C HIS A 172 -6.28 2.31 -4.58
N ASP A 173 -6.23 3.48 -5.24
CA ASP A 173 -5.29 3.76 -6.31
C ASP A 173 -3.84 3.83 -5.81
N GLU A 174 -3.60 4.37 -4.61
CA GLU A 174 -2.31 4.29 -3.91
C GLU A 174 -1.88 2.83 -3.71
N VAL A 175 -2.75 1.98 -3.17
CA VAL A 175 -2.42 0.56 -2.91
C VAL A 175 -2.16 -0.21 -4.21
N LEU A 176 -2.90 0.06 -5.30
CA LEU A 176 -2.64 -0.49 -6.63
C LEU A 176 -1.34 0.05 -7.25
N GLU A 177 -0.83 1.20 -6.81
CA GLU A 177 0.49 1.69 -7.21
C GLU A 177 1.62 1.06 -6.41
N LEU A 178 1.46 0.89 -5.09
CA LEU A 178 2.38 0.10 -4.26
C LEU A 178 2.49 -1.34 -4.79
N GLY A 179 1.38 -1.93 -5.25
CA GLY A 179 1.34 -3.22 -5.95
C GLY A 179 2.25 -3.28 -7.18
N LYS A 180 2.39 -2.18 -7.92
CA LYS A 180 3.33 -2.08 -9.06
C LYS A 180 4.76 -1.88 -8.56
N ILE A 181 4.98 -0.98 -7.60
CA ILE A 181 6.30 -0.64 -7.03
C ILE A 181 7.00 -1.88 -6.44
N PHE A 182 6.27 -2.74 -5.73
CA PHE A 182 6.83 -3.91 -5.05
C PHE A 182 6.68 -5.24 -5.82
N ASP A 183 6.06 -5.22 -7.01
CA ASP A 183 5.73 -6.43 -7.80
C ASP A 183 4.84 -7.43 -7.03
N VAL A 184 3.71 -6.92 -6.51
CA VAL A 184 2.69 -7.66 -5.72
C VAL A 184 1.26 -7.29 -6.14
N GLN A 185 1.05 -7.13 -7.44
CA GLN A 185 -0.19 -6.66 -8.07
C GLN A 185 -1.40 -7.51 -7.61
N GLU A 186 -1.30 -8.84 -7.66
CA GLU A 186 -2.34 -9.78 -7.20
C GLU A 186 -2.76 -9.53 -5.74
N ALA A 187 -1.81 -9.24 -4.84
CA ALA A 187 -2.09 -8.92 -3.44
C ALA A 187 -2.80 -7.56 -3.31
N SER A 188 -2.34 -6.53 -4.04
CA SER A 188 -2.96 -5.20 -4.03
C SER A 188 -4.39 -5.21 -4.61
N GLU A 189 -4.62 -5.94 -5.71
CA GLU A 189 -5.94 -6.10 -6.33
C GLU A 189 -6.89 -6.88 -5.40
N THR A 190 -6.39 -7.94 -4.74
CA THR A 190 -7.17 -8.72 -3.76
C THR A 190 -7.55 -7.88 -2.53
N PHE A 191 -6.61 -7.10 -1.99
CA PHE A 191 -6.87 -6.19 -0.86
C PHE A 191 -7.89 -5.12 -1.24
N VAL A 192 -7.70 -4.42 -2.37
CA VAL A 192 -8.61 -3.38 -2.85
C VAL A 192 -10.00 -3.92 -3.16
N ALA A 193 -10.12 -5.11 -3.74
CA ALA A 193 -11.42 -5.77 -3.91
C ALA A 193 -12.09 -6.04 -2.55
N GLY A 194 -11.33 -6.51 -1.55
CA GLY A 194 -11.80 -6.71 -0.19
C GLY A 194 -12.29 -5.42 0.49
N GLN A 195 -11.55 -4.31 0.38
CA GLN A 195 -11.95 -3.02 0.94
C GLN A 195 -13.18 -2.45 0.23
N ARG A 196 -13.26 -2.53 -1.11
CA ARG A 196 -14.47 -2.16 -1.86
C ARG A 196 -15.69 -2.95 -1.38
N THR A 197 -15.58 -4.27 -1.20
CA THR A 197 -16.67 -5.09 -0.64
C THR A 197 -17.03 -4.69 0.78
N ARG A 198 -16.06 -4.42 1.67
CA ARG A 198 -16.33 -3.94 3.04
C ARG A 198 -17.09 -2.62 3.07
N VAL A 199 -16.73 -1.67 2.19
CA VAL A 199 -17.41 -0.37 2.06
C VAL A 199 -18.83 -0.57 1.51
N GLU A 200 -19.01 -1.37 0.45
CA GLU A 200 -20.32 -1.73 -0.09
C GLU A 200 -21.23 -2.38 0.96
N GLU A 201 -20.73 -3.33 1.75
CA GLU A 201 -21.47 -3.98 2.85
C GLU A 201 -21.83 -3.00 3.98
N ALA A 202 -20.94 -2.06 4.31
CA ALA A 202 -21.17 -1.05 5.36
C ALA A 202 -22.29 -0.06 5.01
N VAL A 203 -22.49 0.25 3.72
CA VAL A 203 -23.53 1.19 3.24
C VAL A 203 -24.78 0.50 2.65
N ALA A 204 -24.81 -0.84 2.58
CA ALA A 204 -25.89 -1.61 1.96
C ALA A 204 -27.26 -1.47 2.65
N GLU A 205 -27.31 -1.21 3.97
CA GLU A 205 -28.53 -0.82 4.68
C GLU A 205 -28.62 0.71 4.75
N PRO A 206 -29.44 1.39 3.92
CA PRO A 206 -29.53 2.84 3.94
C PRO A 206 -30.10 3.34 5.26
N ILE A 207 -29.44 4.35 5.84
CA ILE A 207 -29.84 4.96 7.11
C ILE A 207 -31.17 5.72 6.90
N PRO A 208 -32.26 5.37 7.63
CA PRO A 208 -33.53 6.10 7.48
C PRO A 208 -33.38 7.54 7.98
N HIS A 209 -33.79 8.49 7.14
CA HIS A 209 -33.67 9.93 7.40
C HIS A 209 -32.22 10.41 7.60
N ALA A 210 -31.26 9.85 6.83
CA ALA A 210 -29.86 10.28 6.83
C ALA A 210 -29.73 11.79 6.56
N GLU A 211 -30.60 12.34 5.72
CA GLU A 211 -30.69 13.76 5.38
C GLU A 211 -31.02 14.67 6.58
N ASP A 212 -31.68 14.15 7.62
CA ASP A 212 -32.00 14.86 8.86
C ASP A 212 -30.92 14.64 9.95
N ILE A 213 -29.91 13.79 9.71
CA ILE A 213 -28.85 13.47 10.68
C ILE A 213 -27.65 14.38 10.45
N SER A 214 -27.30 15.14 11.48
CA SER A 214 -25.98 15.79 11.59
C SER A 214 -25.08 14.99 12.54
N PHE A 215 -23.83 14.75 12.15
CA PHE A 215 -22.80 14.19 13.03
C PHE A 215 -21.61 15.15 13.19
N ALA A 216 -20.70 14.83 14.11
CA ALA A 216 -19.45 15.54 14.32
C ALA A 216 -18.35 14.55 14.68
N TRP A 217 -17.20 14.65 14.00
CA TRP A 217 -16.06 13.77 14.21
C TRP A 217 -15.01 14.47 15.07
N TRP A 218 -14.96 14.18 16.37
CA TRP A 218 -14.00 14.79 17.30
C TRP A 218 -12.78 13.88 17.48
N TYR A 219 -11.62 14.36 17.05
CA TYR A 219 -10.32 13.78 17.40
C TYR A 219 -10.01 14.13 18.86
N ALA A 220 -10.27 13.17 19.76
CA ALA A 220 -10.37 13.38 21.21
C ALA A 220 -9.01 13.45 21.94
N VAL A 221 -8.14 14.39 21.55
CA VAL A 221 -6.74 14.47 22.02
C VAL A 221 -6.43 15.74 22.84
N THR A 222 -7.31 16.75 22.88
CA THR A 222 -7.08 17.99 23.65
C THR A 222 -8.36 18.56 24.29
N ASP A 223 -8.20 19.47 25.27
CA ASP A 223 -9.29 20.27 25.87
C ASP A 223 -10.07 21.13 24.85
N THR A 224 -9.52 21.34 23.65
CA THR A 224 -10.18 22.03 22.53
C THR A 224 -10.63 21.00 21.48
N PRO A 225 -11.89 21.05 21.00
CA PRO A 225 -12.32 20.19 19.90
C PRO A 225 -11.50 20.40 18.62
N TYR A 226 -10.78 19.37 18.20
CA TYR A 226 -10.25 19.25 16.84
C TYR A 226 -11.19 18.33 16.04
N LEU A 227 -11.66 18.80 14.90
CA LEU A 227 -12.86 18.30 14.26
C LEU A 227 -12.60 17.97 12.79
N GLY A 228 -13.15 16.85 12.32
CA GLY A 228 -13.12 16.46 10.92
C GLY A 228 -14.05 17.33 10.06
N THR A 229 -13.57 17.68 8.87
CA THR A 229 -14.20 18.56 7.87
C THR A 229 -14.38 17.83 6.54
N GLU A 230 -15.14 18.41 5.61
CA GLU A 230 -15.37 17.96 4.23
C GLU A 230 -14.16 17.31 3.53
N ILE A 231 -12.97 17.91 3.62
CA ILE A 231 -11.74 17.39 2.98
C ILE A 231 -11.05 16.21 3.70
N SER A 232 -11.60 15.68 4.80
CA SER A 232 -10.99 14.63 5.63
C SER A 232 -11.79 13.33 5.62
N ASP A 233 -11.26 12.26 6.22
CA ASP A 233 -11.96 10.98 6.38
C ASP A 233 -13.36 11.11 7.01
N ALA A 234 -13.56 12.11 7.85
CA ALA A 234 -14.89 12.42 8.39
C ALA A 234 -15.89 12.82 7.29
N GLY A 235 -15.49 13.67 6.34
CA GLY A 235 -16.32 14.08 5.20
C GLY A 235 -16.55 12.93 4.23
N ASN A 236 -15.50 12.16 3.92
CA ASN A 236 -15.59 10.92 3.12
C ASN A 236 -16.61 9.91 3.73
N VAL A 237 -16.59 9.73 5.06
CA VAL A 237 -17.58 8.92 5.79
C VAL A 237 -18.96 9.58 5.87
N ALA A 238 -19.05 10.92 5.85
CA ALA A 238 -20.33 11.64 5.75
C ALA A 238 -21.07 11.30 4.45
N ASP A 239 -20.37 11.47 3.32
CA ASP A 239 -20.90 11.28 1.97
C ASP A 239 -21.31 9.82 1.72
N LEU A 240 -20.49 8.86 2.14
CA LEU A 240 -20.82 7.42 2.07
C LEU A 240 -22.10 7.04 2.82
N LEU A 241 -22.35 7.70 3.95
CA LEU A 241 -23.51 7.42 4.82
C LEU A 241 -24.72 8.31 4.50
N GLY A 242 -24.57 9.30 3.61
CA GLY A 242 -25.62 10.27 3.26
C GLY A 242 -26.01 11.20 4.40
N VAL A 243 -25.13 11.42 5.39
CA VAL A 243 -25.38 12.24 6.58
C VAL A 243 -24.63 13.57 6.50
N THR A 244 -25.14 14.61 7.17
CA THR A 244 -24.48 15.94 7.17
C THR A 244 -23.35 15.98 8.21
N ASN A 245 -22.13 16.35 7.84
CA ASN A 245 -21.13 16.74 8.85
C ASN A 245 -21.41 18.17 9.35
N ALA A 246 -21.47 18.34 10.67
CA ALA A 246 -21.74 19.63 11.29
C ALA A 246 -20.57 20.64 11.17
N PHE A 247 -19.44 20.22 10.60
CA PHE A 247 -18.21 21.00 10.41
C PHE A 247 -17.71 21.03 8.96
N ASP A 248 -18.60 20.81 7.99
CA ASP A 248 -18.37 21.24 6.62
C ASP A 248 -18.63 22.75 6.54
N ASP A 249 -17.73 23.51 5.94
CA ASP A 249 -17.80 24.98 5.89
C ASP A 249 -18.92 25.46 4.93
N GLY A 250 -19.54 24.56 4.17
CA GLY A 250 -20.76 24.82 3.39
C GLY A 250 -20.52 25.10 1.90
N GLY A 251 -19.55 24.39 1.31
CA GLY A 251 -19.26 24.46 -0.12
C GLY A 251 -18.39 25.66 -0.53
N PRO A 252 -18.17 25.86 -1.85
CA PRO A 252 -17.07 26.68 -2.35
C PRO A 252 -17.24 28.18 -2.10
N GLY A 253 -16.73 28.66 -0.96
CA GLY A 253 -16.51 30.08 -0.68
C GLY A 253 -16.72 30.56 0.76
N ALA A 254 -17.22 29.73 1.68
CA ALA A 254 -17.35 30.11 3.08
C ALA A 254 -15.99 30.06 3.80
N GLY A 255 -15.37 31.23 3.97
CA GLY A 255 -13.97 31.31 4.35
C GLY A 255 -13.66 31.13 5.85
N HIS A 256 -12.79 30.16 6.12
CA HIS A 256 -11.78 30.16 7.19
C HIS A 256 -12.28 30.43 8.62
N ARG A 257 -12.57 29.37 9.39
CA ARG A 257 -12.48 29.49 10.88
C ARG A 257 -12.01 28.29 11.70
N HIS A 258 -11.87 27.10 11.14
CA HIS A 258 -11.46 25.89 11.91
C HIS A 258 -10.22 25.15 11.38
N ARG A 259 -9.20 25.87 10.88
CA ARG A 259 -7.88 25.29 10.54
C ARG A 259 -7.08 24.92 11.79
N GLY A 260 -7.36 23.74 12.36
CA GLY A 260 -6.47 23.05 13.29
C GLY A 260 -5.22 22.52 12.57
N ARG A 261 -4.12 22.31 13.31
CA ARG A 261 -2.92 21.64 12.76
C ARG A 261 -3.18 20.13 12.66
N TYR A 262 -2.91 19.59 11.47
CA TYR A 262 -2.74 18.17 11.21
C TYR A 262 -1.75 17.54 12.21
N SER A 263 -2.11 16.37 12.72
CA SER A 263 -1.30 15.54 13.63
C SER A 263 -1.61 14.06 13.35
N PRO A 264 -0.61 13.19 13.13
CA PRO A 264 -0.81 11.83 12.60
C PRO A 264 -1.32 10.80 13.63
N THR A 265 -1.88 11.25 14.76
CA THR A 265 -2.11 10.43 15.97
C THR A 265 -3.51 10.63 16.52
N ALA A 266 -4.52 9.95 15.95
CA ALA A 266 -5.88 10.03 16.47
C ALA A 266 -6.80 8.84 16.14
N THR A 267 -7.03 7.96 17.11
CA THR A 267 -8.16 7.02 17.12
C THR A 267 -9.50 7.80 17.12
N PRO A 268 -10.52 7.45 16.32
CA PRO A 268 -11.69 8.31 16.14
C PRO A 268 -12.89 7.93 17.03
N MET A 269 -13.19 8.76 18.04
CA MET A 269 -14.37 8.61 18.90
C MET A 269 -15.55 9.49 18.45
N CYS A 270 -16.51 8.90 17.72
CA CYS A 270 -17.81 9.52 17.52
C CYS A 270 -18.61 9.52 18.84
N SER A 271 -18.97 10.71 19.33
CA SER A 271 -19.85 10.88 20.51
C SER A 271 -21.32 10.71 20.09
N CYS A 272 -21.72 9.47 19.80
CA CYS A 272 -23.01 9.11 19.22
C CYS A 272 -24.21 9.30 20.16
N SER A 273 -24.58 10.55 20.50
CA SER A 273 -25.78 10.81 21.31
C SER A 273 -27.10 10.78 20.52
N GLN A 274 -27.05 10.87 19.19
CA GLN A 274 -28.24 10.85 18.31
C GLN A 274 -28.08 10.05 17.00
N ILE A 275 -26.92 9.42 16.78
CA ILE A 275 -26.67 8.62 15.57
C ILE A 275 -27.44 7.29 15.66
N SER A 276 -28.03 6.84 14.55
CA SER A 276 -28.81 5.59 14.54
C SER A 276 -27.91 4.37 14.78
N ALA A 277 -28.45 3.31 15.38
CA ALA A 277 -27.68 2.08 15.62
C ALA A 277 -27.24 1.35 14.33
N ALA A 278 -27.77 1.73 13.15
CA ALA A 278 -27.26 1.30 11.85
C ALA A 278 -26.03 2.14 11.46
N ALA A 279 -26.15 3.47 11.52
CA ALA A 279 -25.06 4.39 11.25
C ALA A 279 -23.85 4.16 12.19
N GLU A 280 -24.05 3.86 13.47
CA GLU A 280 -22.93 3.52 14.38
C GLU A 280 -22.21 2.22 13.96
N ARG A 281 -22.93 1.21 13.44
CA ARG A 281 -22.29 0.01 12.88
C ARG A 281 -21.51 0.34 11.63
N ALA A 282 -22.11 1.09 10.71
CA ALA A 282 -21.47 1.48 9.45
C ALA A 282 -20.20 2.30 9.69
N ILE A 283 -20.22 3.30 10.59
CA ILE A 283 -19.02 4.06 10.99
C ILE A 283 -17.94 3.10 11.55
N ARG A 284 -18.30 2.17 12.45
CA ARG A 284 -17.35 1.21 13.03
C ARG A 284 -16.82 0.18 12.02
N GLN A 285 -17.52 -0.07 10.92
CA GLN A 285 -17.06 -0.89 9.80
C GLN A 285 -16.13 -0.09 8.88
N LEU A 286 -16.50 1.14 8.53
CA LEU A 286 -15.66 2.03 7.70
C LEU A 286 -14.34 2.37 8.37
N GLN A 287 -14.34 2.62 9.69
CA GLN A 287 -13.13 2.75 10.51
C GLN A 287 -12.22 1.51 10.52
N ARG A 288 -12.73 0.34 10.09
CA ARG A 288 -11.99 -0.93 9.93
C ARG A 288 -11.77 -1.31 8.46
N SER A 289 -12.11 -0.44 7.51
CA SER A 289 -11.81 -0.57 6.08
C SER A 289 -10.98 0.59 5.52
N SER A 290 -10.66 1.59 6.34
CA SER A 290 -9.55 2.52 6.13
C SER A 290 -8.16 1.87 6.33
N PHE A 291 -8.14 0.60 6.78
CA PHE A 291 -6.97 -0.24 7.04
C PHE A 291 -7.25 -1.67 6.53
#